data_AF-A0A2M7EZG2-F1
#
_entry.id   AF-A0A2M7EZG2-F1
#
_cell.length_a   1.000
_cell.length_b   1.000
_cell.length_c   1.000
_cell.angle_alpha   90.00
_cell.angle_beta   90.00
_cell.angle_gamma   90.00
#
_symmetry.space_group_name_H-M   'P 1'
#
loop_
_entity.id
_entity.type
_entity.pdbx_description
1 polymer ?
#
loop_
_entity_poly.entity_id
_entity_poly.type
_entity_poly.pdbx_seq_one_letter_code
_entity_poly.pdbx_strand_id
1 'polypeptide(L)'
;MSQIDELQARITAALDRIAAGLEARSAKADTGEIAALTAQIDEERLANAQLAERVRSLHEKLAARDEEIARLTAAQSDRMTKLDRDLQALRRANQQLRDNNQALRTAHQTGVAEPHLINKSMLTELEALRAARAADRSEVDAVLAELGQVLAGAEAAEDARDQTEKM
;
A
#
# COMPACT_ATOMS: atom_id res chain seq x y z
N MET A 1 -34.79 88.48 -13.83
CA MET A 1 -34.86 87.60 -12.64
C MET A 1 -35.39 86.21 -13.03
N SER A 2 -36.51 86.09 -13.77
CA SER A 2 -37.08 84.81 -14.21
C SER A 2 -36.12 83.79 -14.87
N GLN A 3 -35.17 84.22 -15.72
CA GLN A 3 -34.23 83.31 -16.39
C GLN A 3 -33.20 82.68 -15.43
N ILE A 4 -32.85 83.37 -14.34
CA ILE A 4 -31.89 82.84 -13.35
C ILE A 4 -32.58 81.78 -12.50
N ASP A 5 -33.84 82.01 -12.11
CA ASP A 5 -34.64 81.05 -11.35
C ASP A 5 -34.92 79.78 -12.17
N GLU A 6 -35.21 79.93 -13.46
CA GLU A 6 -35.39 78.80 -14.38
C GLU A 6 -34.10 77.99 -14.57
N LEU A 7 -32.95 78.66 -14.70
CA LEU A 7 -31.65 78.01 -14.77
C LEU A 7 -31.31 77.29 -13.45
N GLN A 8 -31.59 77.90 -12.29
CA GLN A 8 -31.41 77.25 -10.99
C GLN A 8 -32.28 76.01 -10.86
N ALA A 9 -33.58 76.09 -11.19
CA ALA A 9 -34.47 74.93 -11.15
C ALA A 9 -33.97 73.79 -12.07
N ARG A 10 -33.44 74.14 -13.25
CA ARG A 10 -32.87 73.16 -14.20
C ARG A 10 -31.58 72.53 -13.70
N ILE A 11 -30.73 73.30 -13.02
CA ILE A 11 -29.49 72.80 -12.40
C ILE A 11 -29.83 71.88 -11.24
N THR A 12 -30.75 72.25 -10.36
CA THR A 12 -31.19 71.40 -9.24
C THR A 12 -31.76 70.08 -9.76
N ALA A 13 -32.64 70.12 -10.76
CA ALA A 13 -33.18 68.91 -11.38
C ALA A 13 -32.10 68.06 -12.09
N ALA A 14 -31.07 68.68 -12.65
CA ALA A 14 -29.94 67.96 -13.23
C ALA A 14 -29.06 67.30 -12.16
N LEU A 15 -28.81 67.99 -11.04
CA LEU A 15 -28.05 67.47 -9.91
C LEU A 15 -28.78 66.32 -9.23
N ASP A 16 -30.09 66.42 -9.02
CA ASP A 16 -30.91 65.33 -8.47
C ASP A 16 -30.89 64.10 -9.37
N ARG A 17 -30.93 64.30 -10.69
CA ARG A 17 -30.84 63.21 -11.67
C ARG A 17 -29.46 62.57 -11.69
N ILE A 18 -28.40 63.35 -11.49
CA ILE A 18 -27.02 62.85 -11.36
C ILE A 18 -26.87 62.05 -10.06
N ALA A 19 -27.41 62.56 -8.95
CA ALA A 19 -27.39 61.88 -7.65
C ALA A 19 -28.10 60.52 -7.73
N ALA A 20 -29.32 60.49 -8.27
CA ALA A 20 -30.06 59.24 -8.49
C ALA A 20 -29.34 58.27 -9.45
N GLY A 21 -28.67 58.80 -10.48
CA GLY A 21 -27.89 58.00 -11.42
C GLY A 21 -26.60 57.41 -10.82
N LEU A 22 -25.99 58.11 -9.85
CA LEU A 22 -24.83 57.65 -9.08
C LEU A 22 -25.24 56.55 -8.10
N GLU A 23 -26.32 56.73 -7.33
CA GLU A 23 -26.84 55.70 -6.42
C GLU A 23 -27.22 54.42 -7.17
N ALA A 24 -27.95 54.53 -8.29
CA ALA A 24 -28.34 53.38 -9.09
C ALA A 24 -27.13 52.63 -9.69
N ARG A 25 -26.05 53.35 -10.01
CA ARG A 25 -24.81 52.76 -10.52
C ARG A 25 -24.02 52.06 -9.41
N SER A 26 -23.94 52.66 -8.22
CA SER A 26 -23.32 52.04 -7.05
C SER A 26 -24.05 50.76 -6.66
N ALA A 27 -25.38 50.79 -6.54
CA ALA A 27 -26.18 49.63 -6.18
C ALA A 27 -26.08 48.50 -7.23
N LYS A 28 -25.99 48.84 -8.53
CA LYS A 28 -25.75 47.85 -9.59
C LYS A 28 -24.34 47.28 -9.57
N ALA A 29 -23.33 48.08 -9.24
CA ALA A 29 -21.95 47.62 -9.11
C ALA A 29 -21.84 46.63 -7.94
N ASP A 30 -22.37 46.99 -6.76
CA ASP A 30 -22.37 46.13 -5.57
C ASP A 30 -23.11 44.81 -5.82
N THR A 31 -24.30 44.86 -6.44
CA THR A 31 -25.07 43.63 -6.74
C THR A 31 -24.39 42.73 -7.78
N GLY A 32 -23.71 43.31 -8.77
CA GLY A 32 -22.94 42.57 -9.77
C GLY A 32 -21.70 41.90 -9.18
N GLU A 33 -20.96 42.61 -8.32
CA GLU A 33 -19.78 42.07 -7.61
C GLU A 33 -20.17 40.97 -6.63
N ILE A 34 -21.26 41.16 -5.86
CA ILE A 34 -21.78 40.13 -4.95
C ILE A 34 -22.19 38.86 -5.73
N ALA A 35 -22.85 39.01 -6.88
CA ALA A 35 -23.21 37.86 -7.70
C ALA A 35 -21.99 37.12 -8.26
N ALA A 36 -20.96 37.85 -8.71
CA ALA A 36 -19.72 37.27 -9.22
C ALA A 36 -18.93 36.54 -8.12
N LEU A 37 -18.79 37.14 -6.93
CA LEU A 37 -18.13 36.51 -5.78
C LEU A 37 -18.89 35.27 -5.29
N THR A 38 -20.22 35.31 -5.30
CA THR A 38 -21.04 34.14 -4.93
C THR A 38 -20.81 32.99 -5.90
N ALA A 39 -20.78 33.26 -7.21
CA ALA A 39 -20.49 32.24 -8.22
C ALA A 39 -19.09 31.62 -8.05
N GLN A 40 -18.06 32.44 -7.76
CA GLN A 40 -16.71 31.94 -7.47
C GLN A 40 -16.67 31.08 -6.21
N ILE A 41 -17.37 31.48 -5.14
CA ILE A 41 -17.45 30.67 -3.90
C ILE A 41 -18.10 29.32 -4.17
N ASP A 42 -19.16 29.28 -4.98
CA ASP A 42 -19.83 28.02 -5.31
C ASP A 42 -18.97 27.11 -6.19
N GLU A 43 -18.20 27.67 -7.13
CA GLU A 43 -17.21 26.95 -7.93
C GLU A 43 -16.08 26.38 -7.06
N GLU A 44 -15.51 27.19 -6.17
CA GLU A 44 -14.47 26.76 -5.22
C GLU A 44 -14.98 25.70 -4.23
N ARG A 45 -16.24 25.79 -3.81
CA ARG A 45 -16.87 24.76 -2.97
C ARG A 45 -17.03 23.44 -3.71
N LEU A 46 -17.44 23.49 -4.99
CA LEU A 46 -17.53 22.30 -5.83
C LEU A 46 -16.15 21.66 -6.02
N ALA A 47 -15.13 22.47 -6.35
CA ALA A 47 -13.76 22.01 -6.50
C ALA A 47 -13.23 21.37 -5.21
N ASN A 48 -13.45 22.00 -4.06
CA ASN A 48 -13.07 21.45 -2.77
C ASN A 48 -13.79 20.13 -2.45
N ALA A 49 -15.09 20.01 -2.76
CA ALA A 49 -15.83 18.76 -2.56
C ALA A 49 -15.25 17.61 -3.41
N GLN A 50 -14.91 17.88 -4.68
CA GLN A 50 -14.28 16.89 -5.57
C GLN A 50 -12.87 16.50 -5.09
N LEU A 51 -12.08 17.46 -4.62
CA LEU A 51 -10.75 17.21 -4.06
C LEU A 51 -10.86 16.40 -2.76
N ALA A 52 -11.79 16.73 -1.87
CA ALA A 52 -12.02 15.99 -0.63
C ALA A 52 -12.39 14.53 -0.91
N GLU A 53 -13.22 14.27 -1.93
CA GLU A 53 -13.58 12.91 -2.33
C GLU A 53 -12.40 12.15 -2.94
N ARG A 54 -11.60 12.81 -3.80
CA ARG A 54 -10.35 12.22 -4.32
C ARG A 54 -9.38 11.89 -3.20
N VAL A 55 -9.20 12.80 -2.25
CA VAL A 55 -8.32 12.58 -1.09
C VAL A 55 -8.83 11.41 -0.26
N ARG A 56 -10.14 11.30 -0.02
CA ARG A 56 -10.74 10.16 0.70
C ARG A 56 -10.46 8.85 -0.03
N SER A 57 -10.73 8.79 -1.33
CA SER A 57 -10.46 7.59 -2.15
C SER A 57 -8.98 7.20 -2.15
N LEU A 58 -8.07 8.18 -2.21
CA LEU A 58 -6.63 7.94 -2.13
C LEU A 58 -6.23 7.41 -0.76
N HIS A 59 -6.77 7.95 0.33
CA HIS A 59 -6.51 7.45 1.68
C HIS A 59 -7.00 6.01 1.86
N GLU A 60 -8.18 5.67 1.34
CA GLU A 60 -8.70 4.30 1.37
C GLU A 60 -7.80 3.33 0.60
N LYS A 61 -7.33 3.74 -0.59
CA LYS A 61 -6.38 2.94 -1.39
C LYS A 61 -5.04 2.76 -0.67
N LEU A 62 -4.51 3.83 -0.07
CA LEU A 62 -3.25 3.76 0.69
C LEU A 62 -3.39 2.85 1.91
N ALA A 63 -4.47 2.97 2.68
CA ALA A 63 -4.73 2.11 3.82
C ALA A 63 -4.81 0.62 3.41
N ALA A 64 -5.48 0.32 2.28
CA ALA A 64 -5.54 -1.04 1.75
C ALA A 64 -4.16 -1.56 1.32
N ARG A 65 -3.34 -0.70 0.69
CA ARG A 65 -1.96 -1.05 0.30
C ARG A 65 -1.05 -1.27 1.51
N ASP A 66 -1.17 -0.42 2.54
CA ASP A 66 -0.41 -0.56 3.77
C ASP A 66 -0.75 -1.87 4.48
N GLU A 67 -2.03 -2.26 4.51
CA GLU A 67 -2.45 -3.55 5.06
C GLU A 67 -1.90 -4.73 4.24
N GLU A 68 -1.91 -4.63 2.91
CA GLU A 68 -1.32 -5.64 2.02
C GLU A 68 0.19 -5.79 2.25
N ILE A 69 0.92 -4.68 2.31
CA ILE A 69 2.37 -4.65 2.59
C ILE A 69 2.66 -5.24 3.98
N ALA A 70 1.88 -4.88 4.99
CA ALA A 70 2.03 -5.42 6.34
C ALA A 70 1.85 -6.96 6.35
N ARG A 71 0.83 -7.47 5.66
CA ARG A 71 0.59 -8.92 5.52
C ARG A 71 1.73 -9.63 4.80
N LEU A 72 2.20 -9.07 3.68
CA LEU A 72 3.33 -9.64 2.92
C LEU A 72 4.62 -9.66 3.73
N THR A 73 4.92 -8.58 4.46
CA THR A 73 6.12 -8.46 5.30
C THR A 73 6.07 -9.46 6.45
N ALA A 74 4.92 -9.62 7.11
CA ALA A 74 4.73 -10.63 8.15
C ALA A 74 4.95 -12.05 7.61
N ALA A 75 4.32 -12.39 6.48
CA ALA A 75 4.48 -13.69 5.84
C ALA A 75 5.94 -13.96 5.42
N GLN A 76 6.65 -12.95 4.91
CA GLN A 76 8.06 -13.07 4.56
C GLN A 76 8.94 -13.29 5.79
N SER A 77 8.68 -12.56 6.89
CA SER A 77 9.37 -12.76 8.16
C SER A 77 9.19 -14.18 8.69
N ASP A 78 7.95 -14.69 8.69
CA ASP A 78 7.64 -16.06 9.11
C ASP A 78 8.39 -17.10 8.27
N ARG A 79 8.40 -16.94 6.94
CA ARG A 79 9.18 -17.81 6.03
C ARG A 79 10.66 -17.78 6.35
N MET A 80 11.22 -16.59 6.60
CA MET A 80 12.64 -16.43 6.96
C MET A 80 12.97 -17.14 8.28
N THR A 81 12.11 -17.01 9.30
CA THR A 81 12.33 -17.70 10.58
C THR A 81 12.22 -19.22 10.44
N LYS A 82 11.32 -19.72 9.58
CA LYS A 82 11.20 -21.15 9.28
C LYS A 82 12.49 -21.67 8.60
N LEU A 83 12.96 -20.95 7.59
CA LEU A 83 14.19 -21.30 6.86
C LEU A 83 15.42 -21.33 7.79
N ASP A 84 15.55 -20.36 8.70
CA ASP A 84 16.67 -20.34 9.66
C ASP A 84 16.61 -21.55 10.61
N ARG A 85 15.41 -21.93 11.09
CA ARG A 85 15.24 -23.15 11.90
C ARG A 85 15.62 -24.40 11.12
N ASP A 86 15.17 -24.52 9.87
CA ASP A 86 15.46 -25.67 9.01
C ASP A 86 16.97 -25.78 8.74
N LEU A 87 17.64 -24.66 8.45
CA LEU A 87 19.10 -24.60 8.28
C LEU A 87 19.87 -24.99 9.56
N GLN A 88 19.42 -24.51 10.72
CA GLN A 88 20.02 -24.88 12.01
C GLN A 88 19.84 -26.38 12.30
N ALA A 89 18.66 -26.94 12.03
CA ALA A 89 18.40 -28.36 12.18
C ALA A 89 19.29 -29.19 11.25
N LEU A 90 19.43 -28.78 9.98
CA LEU A 90 20.29 -29.45 9.00
C LEU A 90 21.76 -29.40 9.42
N ARG A 91 22.25 -28.27 9.93
CA ARG A 91 23.62 -28.15 10.46
C ARG A 91 23.86 -29.09 11.65
N ARG A 92 22.91 -29.16 12.59
CA ARG A 92 22.99 -30.08 13.74
C ARG A 92 23.02 -31.54 13.30
N ALA A 93 22.14 -31.94 12.40
CA ALA A 93 22.10 -33.29 11.87
C ALA A 93 23.41 -33.66 11.14
N ASN A 94 23.97 -32.75 10.34
CA ASN A 94 25.27 -32.96 9.70
C ASN A 94 26.41 -33.11 10.71
N GLN A 95 26.41 -32.32 11.78
CA GLN A 95 27.42 -32.45 12.83
C GLN A 95 27.30 -33.82 13.54
N GLN A 96 26.09 -34.22 13.91
CA GLN A 96 25.84 -35.52 14.53
C GLN A 96 26.26 -36.70 13.63
N LEU A 97 26.01 -36.60 12.31
CA LEU A 97 26.47 -37.61 11.34
C LEU A 97 28.00 -37.70 11.29
N ARG A 98 28.70 -36.56 11.30
CA ARG A 98 30.17 -36.52 11.33
C ARG A 98 30.72 -37.15 12.61
N ASP A 99 30.16 -36.79 13.76
CA ASP A 99 30.56 -37.32 15.06
C ASP A 99 30.34 -38.84 15.13
N ASN A 100 29.21 -39.32 14.61
CA ASN A 100 28.92 -40.75 14.57
C ASN A 100 29.80 -41.51 13.56
N ASN A 101 30.10 -40.92 12.39
CA ASN A 101 31.03 -41.55 11.45
C ASN A 101 32.44 -41.64 12.06
N GLN A 102 32.87 -40.62 12.80
CA GLN A 102 34.13 -40.65 13.54
C GLN A 102 34.13 -41.73 14.63
N ALA A 103 33.06 -41.82 15.43
CA ALA A 103 32.93 -42.85 16.46
C ALA A 103 32.97 -44.27 15.87
N LEU A 104 32.26 -44.51 14.76
CA LEU A 104 32.29 -45.80 14.04
C LEU A 104 33.69 -46.12 13.49
N ARG A 105 34.40 -45.14 12.91
CA ARG A 105 35.78 -45.34 12.44
C ARG A 105 36.71 -45.71 13.59
N THR A 106 36.62 -45.03 14.73
CA THR A 106 37.42 -45.34 15.92
C THR A 106 37.11 -46.75 16.43
N ALA A 107 35.83 -47.12 16.55
CA ALA A 107 35.40 -48.45 17.00
C ALA A 107 35.87 -49.58 16.05
N HIS A 108 35.81 -49.34 14.73
CA HIS A 108 36.36 -50.26 13.74
C HIS A 108 37.89 -50.39 13.83
N GLN A 109 38.61 -49.29 14.06
CA GLN A 109 40.08 -49.29 14.23
C GLN A 109 40.51 -50.02 15.50
N THR A 110 39.74 -49.95 16.58
CA THR A 110 40.01 -50.67 17.83
C THR A 110 39.52 -52.12 17.80
N GLY A 111 38.87 -52.55 16.70
CA GLY A 111 38.33 -53.91 16.54
C GLY A 111 37.12 -54.20 17.42
N VAL A 112 36.51 -53.18 18.03
CA VAL A 112 35.34 -53.31 18.90
C VAL A 112 34.09 -53.02 18.10
N ALA A 113 33.34 -54.06 17.74
CA ALA A 113 31.98 -53.87 17.21
C ALA A 113 31.03 -53.59 18.38
N GLU A 114 30.68 -52.32 18.60
CA GLU A 114 29.70 -51.93 19.62
C GLU A 114 28.30 -51.77 19.01
N PRO A 115 27.33 -52.66 19.31
CA PRO A 115 25.96 -52.55 18.78
C PRO A 115 25.27 -51.22 19.09
N HIS A 116 25.65 -50.58 20.21
CA HIS A 116 25.10 -49.28 20.60
C HIS A 116 25.56 -48.14 19.67
N LEU A 117 26.76 -48.21 19.08
CA LEU A 117 27.24 -47.21 18.12
C LEU A 117 26.50 -47.33 16.78
N ILE A 118 26.19 -48.56 16.35
CA ILE A 118 25.38 -48.82 15.16
C ILE A 118 23.96 -48.29 15.35
N ASN A 119 23.32 -48.57 16.49
CA ASN A 119 22.00 -48.03 16.78
C ASN A 119 22.02 -46.50 16.86
N LYS A 120 23.07 -45.90 17.43
CA LYS A 120 23.24 -44.45 17.47
C LYS A 120 23.43 -43.85 16.07
N SER A 121 24.20 -44.49 15.20
CA SER A 121 24.39 -44.02 13.81
C SER A 121 23.11 -44.11 13.00
N MET A 122 22.35 -45.22 13.14
CA MET A 122 21.05 -45.38 12.49
C MET A 122 20.05 -44.32 12.95
N LEU A 123 20.02 -43.99 14.26
CA LEU A 123 19.16 -42.93 14.78
C LEU A 123 19.53 -41.55 14.21
N THR A 124 20.82 -41.21 14.14
CA THR A 124 21.22 -39.93 13.55
C THR A 124 21.01 -39.85 12.05
N GLU A 125 21.11 -40.98 11.33
CA GLU A 125 20.79 -41.03 9.90
C GLU A 125 19.29 -40.82 9.67
N LEU A 126 18.45 -41.40 10.53
CA LEU A 126 17.01 -41.16 10.54
C LEU A 126 16.69 -39.68 10.85
N GLU A 127 17.35 -39.07 11.83
CA GLU A 127 17.21 -37.65 12.16
C GLU A 127 17.65 -36.75 11.00
N ALA A 128 18.77 -37.08 10.34
CA ALA A 128 19.26 -36.35 9.17
C ALA A 128 18.31 -36.48 7.97
N LEU A 129 17.79 -37.67 7.68
CA LEU A 129 16.80 -37.89 6.63
C LEU A 129 15.50 -37.12 6.91
N ARG A 130 15.07 -37.05 8.17
CA ARG A 130 13.90 -36.25 8.58
C ARG A 130 14.16 -34.75 8.41
N ALA A 131 15.33 -34.27 8.81
CA ALA A 131 15.71 -32.87 8.64
C ALA A 131 15.80 -32.49 7.15
N ALA A 132 16.41 -33.34 6.32
CA ALA A 132 16.46 -33.16 4.87
C ALA A 132 15.06 -33.09 4.25
N ARG A 133 14.18 -34.07 4.56
CA ARG A 133 12.79 -34.03 4.07
C ARG A 133 11.99 -32.82 4.55
N ALA A 134 12.26 -32.32 5.76
CA ALA A 134 11.61 -31.12 6.27
C ALA A 134 12.06 -29.87 5.49
N ALA A 135 13.37 -29.76 5.21
CA ALA A 135 13.93 -28.71 4.38
C ALA A 135 13.37 -28.76 2.95
N ASP A 136 13.40 -29.93 2.30
CA ASP A 136 12.84 -30.13 0.94
C ASP A 136 11.37 -29.68 0.88
N ARG A 137 10.57 -30.04 1.89
CA ARG A 137 9.17 -29.64 1.95
C ARG A 137 8.99 -28.14 2.15
N SER A 138 9.83 -27.52 2.98
CA SER A 138 9.85 -26.07 3.19
C SER A 138 10.18 -25.31 1.90
N GLU A 139 11.15 -25.81 1.13
CA GLU A 139 11.50 -25.27 -0.18
C GLU A 139 10.35 -25.41 -1.18
N VAL A 140 9.74 -26.60 -1.28
CA VAL A 140 8.58 -26.83 -2.16
C VAL A 140 7.41 -25.92 -1.79
N ASP A 141 7.10 -25.78 -0.50
CA ASP A 141 6.04 -24.88 -0.03
C ASP A 141 6.34 -23.42 -0.41
N ALA A 142 7.61 -22.99 -0.30
CA ALA A 142 8.04 -21.64 -0.68
C ALA A 142 7.90 -21.41 -2.21
N VAL A 143 8.35 -22.37 -3.03
CA VAL A 143 8.21 -22.31 -4.49
C VAL A 143 6.74 -22.28 -4.92
N LEU A 144 5.90 -23.14 -4.33
CA LEU A 144 4.46 -23.16 -4.62
C LEU A 144 3.79 -21.84 -4.24
N ALA A 145 4.17 -21.23 -3.12
CA ALA A 145 3.64 -19.95 -2.72
C ALA A 145 4.05 -18.81 -3.67
N GLU A 146 5.28 -18.83 -4.18
CA GLU A 146 5.77 -17.85 -5.14
C GLU A 146 5.11 -18.02 -6.51
N LEU A 147 4.97 -19.27 -7.00
CA LEU A 147 4.20 -19.57 -8.20
C LEU A 147 2.73 -19.11 -8.06
N GLY A 148 2.11 -19.35 -6.91
CA GLY A 148 0.75 -18.89 -6.62
C GLY A 148 0.63 -17.36 -6.67
N GLN A 149 1.63 -16.63 -6.19
CA GLN A 149 1.67 -15.16 -6.28
C GLN A 149 1.85 -14.67 -7.72
N VAL A 150 2.71 -15.33 -8.51
CA VAL A 150 2.90 -14.99 -9.94
C VAL A 150 1.62 -15.23 -10.74
N LEU A 151 0.92 -16.34 -10.49
CA LEU A 151 -0.38 -16.62 -11.11
C LEU A 151 -1.44 -15.59 -10.73
N ALA A 152 -1.60 -15.30 -9.43
CA ALA A 152 -2.57 -14.28 -8.99
C ALA A 152 -2.24 -12.88 -9.54
N GLY A 153 -0.96 -12.54 -9.66
CA GLY A 153 -0.52 -11.30 -10.29
C GLY A 153 -0.79 -11.25 -11.80
N ALA A 154 -0.70 -12.39 -12.49
CA ALA A 154 -1.02 -12.50 -13.91
C ALA A 154 -2.53 -12.36 -14.16
N GLU A 155 -3.38 -13.02 -13.36
CA GLU A 155 -4.84 -12.90 -13.42
C GLU A 155 -5.29 -11.44 -13.17
N ALA A 156 -4.74 -10.79 -12.14
CA ALA A 156 -5.04 -9.38 -11.85
C ALA A 156 -4.58 -8.43 -12.97
N ALA A 157 -3.49 -8.75 -13.67
CA ALA A 157 -3.02 -7.96 -14.81
C ALA A 157 -3.87 -8.19 -16.07
N GLU A 158 -4.45 -9.38 -16.24
CA GLU A 158 -5.38 -9.70 -17.32
C GLU A 158 -6.73 -9.00 -17.11
N ASP A 159 -7.27 -9.05 -15.89
CA ASP A 159 -8.50 -8.34 -15.49
C ASP A 159 -8.37 -6.81 -15.67
N ALA A 160 -7.20 -6.25 -15.35
CA ALA A 160 -6.94 -4.82 -15.54
C ALA A 160 -6.90 -4.42 -17.02
N ARG A 161 -6.38 -5.28 -17.91
CA ARG A 161 -6.34 -5.04 -19.37
C ARG A 161 -7.75 -5.07 -19.97
N ASP A 162 -8.56 -6.04 -19.57
CA ASP A 162 -9.96 -6.18 -20.01
C ASP A 162 -10.85 -5.01 -19.58
N GLN A 163 -10.56 -4.37 -18.44
CA GLN A 163 -11.28 -3.18 -17.99
C GLN A 163 -10.86 -1.92 -18.78
N THR A 164 -9.60 -1.80 -19.18
CA THR A 164 -9.13 -0.69 -20.02
C THR A 164 -9.61 -0.76 -21.46
N GLU A 165 -9.88 -1.96 -22.01
CA GLU A 165 -10.44 -2.10 -23.37
C GLU A 165 -11.96 -1.87 -23.45
N LYS A 166 -12.66 -1.91 -22.31
CA LYS A 166 -14.12 -1.70 -22.22
C LYS A 166 -14.53 -0.26 -21.92
N MET A 167 -13.59 0.64 -21.62
CA MET A 167 -13.81 2.08 -21.47
C MET A 167 -13.48 2.85 -22.74
#